data_AF-A0A9Q0RUD5-F1
#
_entry.id   AF-A0A9Q0RUD5-F1
#
_cell.length_a   1.000
_cell.length_b   1.000
_cell.length_c   1.000
_cell.angle_alpha   90.00
_cell.angle_beta   90.00
_cell.angle_gamma   90.00
#
_symmetry.space_group_name_H-M   'P 1'
#
loop_
_entity.id
_entity.type
_entity.pdbx_description
1 polymer ?
#
loop_
_entity_poly.entity_id
_entity_poly.type
_entity_poly.pdbx_seq_one_letter_code
_entity_poly.pdbx_strand_id
1 'polypeptide(L)'
;MKNDFYQLLPAYETAYLYFIRNITEIMKKDFNIEIEKVSPVNEPENVFAPWDHTFMSPLQLCRIIKSYNDSLISVCPENSWISVTNAYYNILGCNQPCHIKATHSYALNTDLTSSNFKLAYYDLSRYYYRGTSGPLWMTEVCSTFLDSDTNEMNEALDFATNIVNFVGATCVQRYYFYYAYTNGHSGESLIW
;
A
#
# COMPACT_ATOMS: atom_id res chain seq x y z
N MET A 1 -16.86 15.08 5.76
CA MET A 1 -15.42 15.29 5.43
C MET A 1 -15.06 14.71 4.07
N LYS A 2 -15.63 13.55 3.70
CA LYS A 2 -15.53 12.96 2.36
C LYS A 2 -16.74 13.36 1.48
N ASN A 3 -16.62 13.25 0.16
CA ASN A 3 -17.76 13.32 -0.77
C ASN A 3 -18.44 11.95 -0.95
N ASP A 4 -19.44 11.87 -1.82
CA ASP A 4 -20.19 10.64 -2.14
C ASP A 4 -19.33 9.53 -2.77
N PHE A 5 -18.12 9.85 -3.23
CA PHE A 5 -17.11 8.93 -3.75
C PHE A 5 -16.02 8.62 -2.73
N TYR A 6 -16.27 8.86 -1.43
CA TYR A 6 -15.31 8.67 -0.34
C TYR A 6 -14.00 9.45 -0.50
N GLN A 7 -13.98 10.48 -1.33
CA GLN A 7 -12.80 11.31 -1.55
C GLN A 7 -12.71 12.42 -0.50
N LEU A 8 -11.50 12.69 0.01
CA LEU A 8 -11.26 13.80 0.93
C LEU A 8 -11.62 15.14 0.24
N LEU A 9 -12.46 15.97 0.87
CA LEU A 9 -12.76 17.27 0.29
C LEU A 9 -11.55 18.21 0.42
N PRO A 10 -11.24 19.04 -0.60
CA PRO A 10 -10.08 19.93 -0.58
C PRO A 10 -9.99 20.84 0.66
N ALA A 11 -11.12 21.29 1.19
CA ALA A 11 -11.17 22.15 2.38
C ALA A 11 -10.63 21.47 3.66
N TYR A 12 -10.54 20.13 3.70
CA TYR A 12 -10.04 19.38 4.85
C TYR A 12 -8.62 18.82 4.65
N GLU A 13 -7.99 19.00 3.49
CA GLU A 13 -6.66 18.45 3.19
C GLU A 13 -5.59 18.89 4.20
N THR A 14 -5.56 20.19 4.51
CA THR A 14 -4.61 20.72 5.50
C THR A 14 -4.90 20.22 6.91
N ALA A 15 -6.17 20.18 7.31
CA ALA A 15 -6.57 19.69 8.63
C ALA A 15 -6.22 18.21 8.82
N TYR A 16 -6.36 17.41 7.76
CA TYR A 16 -6.00 15.99 7.74
C TYR A 16 -4.50 15.78 8.00
N LEU A 17 -3.63 16.59 7.40
CA LEU A 17 -2.18 16.52 7.62
C LEU A 17 -1.79 16.92 9.05
N TYR A 18 -2.39 17.97 9.60
CA TYR A 18 -2.17 18.35 11.00
C TYR A 18 -2.66 17.27 11.96
N PHE A 19 -3.78 16.59 11.65
CA PHE A 19 -4.25 15.46 12.42
C PHE A 19 -3.18 14.36 12.50
N ILE A 20 -2.59 13.97 11.36
CA ILE A 20 -1.51 12.97 11.31
C ILE A 20 -0.35 13.38 12.21
N ARG A 21 0.15 14.61 12.07
CA ARG A 21 1.27 15.12 12.87
C ARG A 21 0.96 15.15 14.37
N ASN A 22 -0.24 15.61 14.74
CA ASN A 22 -0.63 15.69 16.13
C ASN A 22 -0.69 14.30 16.76
N ILE A 23 -1.18 13.29 16.04
CA ILE A 23 -1.20 11.90 16.53
C ILE A 23 0.24 11.37 16.72
N THR A 24 1.17 11.61 15.80
CA THR A 24 2.56 11.14 15.98
C THR A 24 3.26 11.85 17.14
N GLU A 25 2.98 13.13 17.37
CA GLU A 25 3.48 13.88 18.53
C GLU A 25 2.90 13.32 19.86
N ILE A 26 1.61 12.98 19.89
CA ILE A 26 0.98 12.31 21.04
C ILE A 26 1.61 10.94 21.29
N MET A 27 1.82 10.13 20.25
CA MET A 27 2.48 8.82 20.37
C MET A 27 3.87 8.93 21.00
N LYS A 28 4.66 9.92 20.57
CA LYS A 28 5.99 10.18 21.14
C LYS A 28 5.92 10.66 22.58
N LYS A 29 5.03 11.60 22.89
CA LYS A 29 4.93 12.21 24.21
C LYS A 29 4.38 11.26 25.28
N ASP A 30 3.29 10.58 24.97
CA ASP A 30 2.50 9.84 25.95
C ASP A 30 2.92 8.37 26.03
N PHE A 31 3.49 7.81 24.95
CA PHE A 31 3.89 6.40 24.87
C PHE A 31 5.39 6.18 24.61
N ASN A 32 6.17 7.25 24.39
CA ASN A 32 7.58 7.15 23.99
C ASN A 32 7.81 6.31 22.72
N ILE A 33 6.85 6.35 21.79
CA ILE A 33 6.93 5.68 20.50
C ILE A 33 7.21 6.73 19.42
N GLU A 34 8.37 6.65 18.80
CA GLU A 34 8.76 7.54 17.70
C GLU A 34 8.36 6.94 16.35
N ILE A 35 7.49 7.66 15.62
CA ILE A 35 7.10 7.29 14.26
C ILE A 35 8.08 7.92 13.28
N GLU A 36 8.87 7.10 12.59
CA GLU A 36 9.87 7.57 11.63
C GLU A 36 9.26 8.15 10.35
N LYS A 37 8.22 7.47 9.85
CA LYS A 37 7.62 7.69 8.54
C LYS A 37 6.14 7.36 8.56
N VAL A 38 5.37 8.12 7.81
CA VAL A 38 3.92 7.96 7.67
C VAL A 38 3.55 7.97 6.20
N SER A 39 2.62 7.09 5.84
CA SER A 39 1.84 7.24 4.63
C SER A 39 0.50 7.90 4.95
N PRO A 40 0.05 8.88 4.15
CA PRO A 40 -1.21 9.56 4.37
C PRO A 40 -2.41 8.79 3.81
N VAL A 41 -2.23 7.69 3.10
CA VAL A 41 -3.36 6.98 2.46
C VAL A 41 -2.98 5.54 2.15
N ASN A 42 -3.92 4.63 2.35
CA ASN A 42 -3.82 3.24 1.93
C ASN A 42 -4.66 3.02 0.66
N GLU A 43 -4.12 2.34 -0.34
CA GLU A 43 -4.79 1.97 -1.59
C GLU A 43 -5.67 3.09 -2.20
N PRO A 44 -5.10 4.26 -2.49
CA PRO A 44 -5.88 5.45 -2.85
C PRO A 44 -6.69 5.31 -4.15
N GLU A 45 -6.42 4.30 -4.96
CA GLU A 45 -7.18 3.95 -6.16
C GLU A 45 -8.42 3.11 -5.89
N ASN A 46 -8.51 2.48 -4.72
CA ASN A 46 -9.55 1.51 -4.41
C ASN A 46 -10.83 2.25 -3.97
N VAL A 47 -11.82 2.30 -4.87
CA VAL A 47 -13.13 2.96 -4.64
C VAL A 47 -14.20 2.00 -4.11
N PHE A 48 -13.88 0.72 -3.98
CA PHE A 48 -14.81 -0.33 -3.55
C PHE A 48 -14.32 -1.09 -2.31
N ALA A 49 -13.33 -0.53 -1.60
CA ALA A 49 -12.80 -1.14 -0.40
C ALA A 49 -13.89 -1.26 0.67
N PRO A 50 -14.07 -2.46 1.28
CA PRO A 50 -15.08 -2.70 2.30
C PRO A 50 -14.74 -2.08 3.67
N TRP A 51 -13.54 -1.51 3.83
CA TRP A 51 -13.11 -0.79 5.03
C TRP A 51 -13.28 0.73 4.87
N ASP A 52 -12.97 1.49 5.95
CA ASP A 52 -12.99 2.96 5.97
C ASP A 52 -11.90 3.56 5.07
N HIS A 53 -12.07 3.43 3.75
CA HIS A 53 -11.13 3.89 2.75
C HIS A 53 -11.35 5.35 2.38
N THR A 54 -10.32 5.98 1.81
CA THR A 54 -10.42 7.32 1.22
C THR A 54 -9.81 7.26 -0.16
N PHE A 55 -10.64 7.34 -1.20
CA PHE A 55 -10.13 7.49 -2.55
C PHE A 55 -9.34 8.80 -2.66
N MET A 56 -8.16 8.75 -3.29
CA MET A 56 -7.39 9.93 -3.62
C MET A 56 -6.82 9.80 -5.02
N SER A 57 -7.27 10.67 -5.93
CA SER A 57 -6.67 10.69 -7.26
C SER A 57 -5.17 11.02 -7.20
N PRO A 58 -4.37 10.62 -8.20
CA PRO A 58 -2.94 10.94 -8.24
C PRO A 58 -2.65 12.44 -8.04
N LEU A 59 -3.48 13.29 -8.65
CA LEU A 59 -3.38 14.75 -8.54
C LEU A 59 -3.64 15.26 -7.13
N GLN A 60 -4.65 14.72 -6.45
CA GLN A 60 -4.96 15.11 -5.08
C GLN A 60 -3.85 14.70 -4.12
N LEU A 61 -3.42 13.44 -4.16
CA LEU A 61 -2.36 12.95 -3.31
C LEU A 61 -1.07 13.76 -3.51
N CYS A 62 -0.72 14.03 -4.76
CA CYS A 62 0.44 14.84 -5.10
C CYS A 62 0.35 16.27 -4.58
N ARG A 63 -0.82 16.91 -4.68
CA ARG A 63 -1.06 18.25 -4.11
C ARG A 63 -0.87 18.23 -2.59
N ILE A 64 -1.50 17.27 -1.90
CA ILE A 64 -1.42 17.13 -0.43
C ILE A 64 0.04 17.00 0.03
N ILE A 65 0.80 16.07 -0.56
CA ILE A 65 2.21 15.85 -0.18
C ILE A 65 3.09 17.06 -0.54
N LYS A 66 2.90 17.68 -1.72
CA LYS A 66 3.63 18.89 -2.12
C LYS A 66 3.39 20.07 -1.19
N SER A 67 2.12 20.30 -0.82
CA SER A 67 1.73 21.41 0.05
C SER A 67 2.30 21.27 1.45
N TYR A 68 2.52 20.05 1.93
CA TYR A 68 3.03 19.81 3.26
C TYR A 68 4.57 19.76 3.32
N ASN A 69 5.21 19.15 2.32
CA ASN A 69 6.68 19.03 2.20
C ASN A 69 7.34 18.63 3.54
N ASP A 70 6.77 17.64 4.22
CA ASP A 70 7.22 17.14 5.51
C ASP A 70 7.89 15.78 5.33
N SER A 71 9.11 15.66 5.86
CA SER A 71 9.86 14.41 5.83
C SER A 71 9.21 13.27 6.61
N LEU A 72 8.29 13.55 7.54
CA LEU A 72 7.50 12.53 8.23
C LEU A 72 6.49 11.86 7.29
N ILE A 73 5.73 12.66 6.52
CA ILE A 73 4.68 12.16 5.62
C ILE A 73 5.30 11.97 4.23
N SER A 74 5.97 10.84 4.06
CA SER A 74 6.85 10.66 2.90
C SER A 74 6.77 9.30 2.23
N VAL A 75 5.83 8.44 2.65
CA VAL A 75 5.58 7.11 2.10
C VAL A 75 4.30 7.22 1.26
N CYS A 76 4.38 7.02 -0.05
CA CYS A 76 3.22 7.07 -0.94
C CYS A 76 3.55 6.38 -2.26
N PRO A 77 2.56 6.05 -3.12
CA PRO A 77 1.11 6.16 -2.92
C PRO A 77 0.45 4.97 -2.21
N GLU A 78 1.15 3.86 -1.97
CA GLU A 78 0.55 2.64 -1.39
C GLU A 78 -0.60 2.07 -2.22
N ASN A 79 -0.46 2.07 -3.55
CA ASN A 79 -1.44 1.38 -4.41
C ASN A 79 -1.30 -0.14 -4.26
N SER A 80 -2.43 -0.85 -4.41
CA SER A 80 -2.53 -2.32 -4.36
C SER A 80 -1.60 -3.01 -5.37
N TRP A 81 -1.32 -2.35 -6.50
CA TRP A 81 -0.54 -2.91 -7.60
C TRP A 81 0.60 -1.98 -8.00
N ILE A 82 1.80 -2.55 -8.17
CA ILE A 82 2.98 -1.80 -8.62
C ILE A 82 2.80 -1.13 -9.99
N SER A 83 1.97 -1.67 -10.88
CA SER A 83 1.62 -1.04 -12.16
C SER A 83 0.84 0.25 -11.96
N VAL A 84 -0.10 0.27 -11.02
CA VAL A 84 -0.88 1.47 -10.66
C VAL A 84 0.00 2.46 -9.93
N THR A 85 0.88 2.02 -9.03
CA THR A 85 1.91 2.89 -8.44
C THR A 85 2.73 3.59 -9.52
N ASN A 86 3.23 2.86 -10.52
CA ASN A 86 3.97 3.48 -11.62
C ASN A 86 3.13 4.52 -12.39
N ALA A 87 1.83 4.25 -12.59
CA ALA A 87 0.93 5.21 -13.21
C ALA A 87 0.76 6.49 -12.37
N TYR A 88 0.60 6.36 -11.04
CA TYR A 88 0.51 7.51 -10.11
C TYR A 88 1.73 8.43 -10.21
N TYR A 89 2.93 7.87 -10.30
CA TYR A 89 4.17 8.63 -10.45
C TYR A 89 4.33 9.29 -11.82
N ASN A 90 3.93 8.60 -12.89
CA ASN A 90 4.03 9.13 -14.25
C ASN A 90 3.07 10.32 -14.49
N ILE A 91 2.03 10.47 -13.68
CA ILE A 91 1.08 11.58 -13.77
C ILE A 91 1.70 12.82 -13.08
N LEU A 92 2.19 13.76 -13.90
CA LEU A 92 2.39 15.19 -13.59
C LEU A 92 3.46 15.54 -12.51
N GLY A 93 4.56 14.79 -12.47
CA GLY A 93 5.76 15.21 -11.72
C GLY A 93 5.63 15.07 -10.21
N CYS A 94 4.99 13.99 -9.78
CA CYS A 94 4.81 13.63 -8.36
C CYS A 94 5.94 12.71 -7.85
N ASN A 95 7.04 12.62 -8.61
CA ASN A 95 8.22 11.81 -8.30
C ASN A 95 9.09 12.36 -7.16
N GLN A 96 8.95 13.65 -6.83
CA GLN A 96 9.78 14.31 -5.82
C GLN A 96 9.17 14.42 -4.41
N PRO A 97 7.85 14.65 -4.24
CA PRO A 97 7.26 14.84 -2.92
C PRO A 97 7.19 13.53 -2.11
N CYS A 98 6.95 12.40 -2.79
CA CYS A 98 7.03 11.08 -2.15
C CYS A 98 8.50 10.66 -2.07
N HIS A 99 9.15 10.93 -0.93
CA HIS A 99 10.55 10.55 -0.74
C HIS A 99 10.75 9.03 -0.80
N ILE A 100 9.76 8.27 -0.32
CA ILE A 100 9.72 6.81 -0.37
C ILE A 100 8.57 6.41 -1.28
N LYS A 101 8.93 5.67 -2.32
CA LYS A 101 7.96 5.02 -3.19
C LYS A 101 7.39 3.80 -2.48
N ALA A 102 6.08 3.72 -2.39
CA ALA A 102 5.38 2.65 -1.71
C ALA A 102 4.30 2.04 -2.59
N THR A 103 4.16 0.73 -2.48
CA THR A 103 3.22 -0.08 -3.25
C THR A 103 2.93 -1.35 -2.47
N HIS A 104 1.83 -2.02 -2.80
CA HIS A 104 1.57 -3.38 -2.40
C HIS A 104 2.00 -4.31 -3.53
N SER A 105 2.10 -5.60 -3.24
CA SER A 105 2.50 -6.58 -4.25
C SER A 105 1.38 -7.53 -4.65
N TYR A 106 0.14 -7.02 -4.74
CA TYR A 106 -0.99 -7.83 -5.14
C TYR A 106 -1.06 -8.06 -6.65
N ALA A 107 -1.75 -9.13 -7.03
CA ALA A 107 -2.35 -9.35 -8.33
C ALA A 107 -3.85 -9.62 -8.15
N LEU A 108 -4.69 -8.94 -8.92
CA LEU A 108 -6.14 -9.15 -8.89
C LEU A 108 -6.51 -10.35 -9.77
N ASN A 109 -7.26 -11.30 -9.22
CA ASN A 109 -7.84 -12.35 -10.05
C ASN A 109 -9.00 -11.79 -10.89
N THR A 110 -8.80 -11.75 -12.20
CA THR A 110 -9.75 -11.23 -13.18
C THR A 110 -10.51 -12.32 -13.93
N ASP A 111 -10.27 -13.60 -13.62
CA ASP A 111 -11.02 -14.72 -14.18
C ASP A 111 -12.43 -14.76 -13.61
N LEU A 112 -13.42 -14.43 -14.45
CA LEU A 112 -14.84 -14.41 -14.11
C LEU A 112 -15.40 -15.79 -13.75
N THR A 113 -14.70 -16.87 -14.08
CA THR A 113 -15.12 -18.24 -13.80
C THR A 113 -14.54 -18.81 -12.50
N SER A 114 -13.56 -18.12 -11.91
CA SER A 114 -12.89 -18.54 -10.69
C SER A 114 -13.74 -18.22 -9.45
N SER A 115 -13.77 -19.13 -8.47
CA SER A 115 -14.31 -18.83 -7.13
C SER A 115 -13.57 -17.69 -6.43
N ASN A 116 -12.34 -17.40 -6.86
CA ASN A 116 -11.51 -16.32 -6.34
C ASN A 116 -11.63 -15.02 -7.15
N PHE A 117 -12.67 -14.84 -7.98
CA PHE A 117 -12.85 -13.63 -8.77
C PHE A 117 -12.86 -12.37 -7.89
N LYS A 118 -12.08 -11.34 -8.27
CA LYS A 118 -11.83 -10.10 -7.54
C LYS A 118 -11.08 -10.23 -6.21
N LEU A 119 -10.59 -11.43 -5.87
CA LEU A 119 -9.69 -11.60 -4.74
C LEU A 119 -8.26 -11.23 -5.15
N ALA A 120 -7.50 -10.77 -4.16
CA ALA A 120 -6.11 -10.37 -4.29
C ALA A 120 -5.20 -11.54 -3.93
N TYR A 121 -4.13 -11.70 -4.69
CA TYR A 121 -3.12 -12.73 -4.48
C TYR A 121 -1.72 -12.14 -4.62
N TYR A 122 -0.68 -12.94 -4.42
CA TYR A 122 0.69 -12.51 -4.69
C TYR A 122 0.93 -12.23 -6.18
N ASP A 123 1.61 -11.14 -6.52
CA ASP A 123 2.07 -10.92 -7.90
C ASP A 123 3.26 -11.83 -8.23
N LEU A 124 3.01 -12.91 -8.96
CA LEU A 124 4.04 -13.88 -9.36
C LEU A 124 4.79 -13.46 -10.63
N SER A 125 4.53 -12.28 -11.17
CA SER A 125 5.17 -11.80 -12.39
C SER A 125 6.67 -11.58 -12.18
N ARG A 126 7.48 -12.04 -13.14
CA ARG A 126 8.91 -11.66 -13.20
C ARG A 126 9.03 -10.24 -13.71
N TYR A 127 9.67 -9.36 -12.94
CA TYR A 127 10.00 -8.02 -13.41
C TYR A 127 11.41 -8.02 -14.00
N TYR A 128 11.55 -7.49 -15.22
CA TYR A 128 12.83 -7.55 -15.95
C TYR A 128 13.73 -6.34 -15.70
N TYR A 129 13.17 -5.17 -15.38
CA TYR A 129 13.91 -4.00 -14.91
C TYR A 129 12.95 -2.96 -14.35
N ARG A 130 12.98 -2.72 -13.03
CA ARG A 130 12.18 -1.67 -12.37
C ARG A 130 12.98 -0.92 -11.31
N GLY A 131 14.26 -0.65 -11.60
CA GLY A 131 15.07 0.23 -10.76
C GLY A 131 14.38 1.58 -10.57
N THR A 132 14.22 2.01 -9.33
CA THR A 132 13.67 3.31 -8.97
C THR A 132 14.82 4.28 -8.65
N SER A 133 14.66 5.55 -8.97
CA SER A 133 15.66 6.60 -8.64
C SER A 133 15.70 6.97 -7.15
N GLY A 134 14.96 6.24 -6.31
CA GLY A 134 14.80 6.49 -4.88
C GLY A 134 14.34 5.22 -4.15
N PRO A 135 14.20 5.28 -2.82
CA PRO A 135 13.84 4.13 -2.01
C PRO A 135 12.43 3.63 -2.38
N LEU A 136 12.31 2.30 -2.53
CA LEU A 136 11.06 1.60 -2.78
C LEU A 136 10.75 0.66 -1.62
N TRP A 137 9.56 0.78 -1.04
CA TRP A 137 9.02 -0.11 -0.03
C TRP A 137 7.81 -0.85 -0.60
N MET A 138 7.72 -2.14 -0.28
CA MET A 138 6.50 -2.92 -0.44
C MET A 138 5.84 -2.95 0.94
N THR A 139 4.72 -2.23 1.08
CA THR A 139 4.12 -1.91 2.39
C THR A 139 2.99 -2.84 2.80
N GLU A 140 2.48 -3.66 1.88
CA GLU A 140 1.45 -4.65 2.18
C GLU A 140 1.43 -5.77 1.12
N VAL A 141 1.30 -7.01 1.57
CA VAL A 141 1.03 -8.17 0.72
C VAL A 141 0.41 -9.30 1.54
N CYS A 142 -0.49 -10.06 0.93
CA CYS A 142 -1.05 -11.30 1.45
C CYS A 142 -1.85 -12.03 0.34
N SER A 143 -2.53 -13.11 0.72
CA SER A 143 -3.55 -13.75 -0.12
C SER A 143 -4.95 -13.57 0.48
N THR A 144 -5.93 -13.21 -0.34
CA THR A 144 -7.35 -13.24 0.05
C THR A 144 -8.12 -14.39 -0.60
N PHE A 145 -7.43 -15.40 -1.14
CA PHE A 145 -8.07 -16.56 -1.78
C PHE A 145 -8.80 -17.46 -0.77
N LEU A 146 -9.92 -18.05 -1.20
CA LEU A 146 -10.88 -18.74 -0.31
C LEU A 146 -10.40 -20.06 0.30
N ASP A 147 -9.20 -20.54 -0.05
CA ASP A 147 -8.65 -21.84 0.39
C ASP A 147 -7.13 -21.77 0.64
N SER A 148 -6.58 -20.58 0.89
CA SER A 148 -5.14 -20.39 1.09
C SER A 148 -4.61 -21.21 2.27
N ASP A 149 -5.39 -21.32 3.33
CA ASP A 149 -5.10 -22.13 4.50
C ASP A 149 -5.06 -23.65 4.24
N THR A 150 -5.75 -24.14 3.22
CA THR A 150 -5.70 -25.57 2.86
C THR A 150 -4.59 -25.89 1.85
N ASN A 151 -4.01 -24.85 1.23
CA ASN A 151 -2.93 -24.94 0.25
C ASN A 151 -1.62 -24.32 0.76
N GLU A 152 -1.36 -24.39 2.07
CA GLU A 152 -0.29 -23.68 2.77
C GLU A 152 1.09 -23.78 2.10
N MET A 153 1.45 -24.97 1.59
CA MET A 153 2.74 -25.15 0.93
C MET A 153 2.81 -24.39 -0.41
N ASN A 154 1.74 -24.41 -1.20
CA ASN A 154 1.70 -23.66 -2.45
C ASN A 154 1.66 -22.16 -2.19
N GLU A 155 0.88 -21.72 -1.19
CA GLU A 155 0.88 -20.32 -0.73
C GLU A 155 2.27 -19.87 -0.30
N ALA A 156 2.99 -20.68 0.48
CA ALA A 156 4.35 -20.37 0.91
C ALA A 156 5.32 -20.29 -0.27
N LEU A 157 5.19 -21.17 -1.27
CA LEU A 157 5.99 -21.15 -2.49
C LEU A 157 5.67 -19.93 -3.37
N ASP A 158 4.40 -19.55 -3.48
CA ASP A 158 3.96 -18.38 -4.24
C ASP A 158 4.39 -17.09 -3.54
N PHE A 159 4.26 -17.01 -2.22
CA PHE A 159 4.78 -15.91 -1.41
C PHE A 159 6.29 -15.77 -1.56
N ALA A 160 7.04 -16.87 -1.45
CA ALA A 160 8.49 -16.88 -1.68
C ALA A 160 8.85 -16.46 -3.12
N THR A 161 8.06 -16.90 -4.10
CA THR A 161 8.24 -16.52 -5.52
C THR A 161 7.99 -15.03 -5.71
N ASN A 162 6.97 -14.47 -5.05
CA ASN A 162 6.72 -13.04 -5.04
C ASN A 162 7.89 -12.27 -4.42
N ILE A 163 8.42 -12.70 -3.28
CA ILE A 163 9.62 -12.10 -2.68
C ILE A 163 10.78 -12.12 -3.68
N VAL A 164 11.08 -13.28 -4.29
CA VAL A 164 12.20 -13.40 -5.23
C VAL A 164 12.01 -12.50 -6.45
N ASN A 165 10.82 -12.49 -7.04
CA ASN A 165 10.53 -11.70 -8.23
C ASN A 165 10.50 -10.21 -7.91
N PHE A 166 9.90 -9.80 -6.80
CA PHE A 166 9.78 -8.40 -6.41
C PHE A 166 11.10 -7.85 -5.88
N VAL A 167 11.68 -8.47 -4.84
CA VAL A 167 12.96 -8.03 -4.24
C VAL A 167 14.08 -8.10 -5.26
N GLY A 168 14.18 -9.23 -5.98
CA GLY A 168 15.26 -9.47 -6.95
C GLY A 168 15.28 -8.49 -8.13
N ALA A 169 14.15 -7.84 -8.44
CA ALA A 169 14.04 -6.99 -9.62
C ALA A 169 13.78 -5.50 -9.35
N THR A 170 13.30 -5.16 -8.15
CA THR A 170 12.88 -3.78 -7.81
C THR A 170 13.82 -3.08 -6.83
N CYS A 171 14.80 -3.80 -6.25
CA CYS A 171 15.67 -3.29 -5.19
C CYS A 171 14.89 -2.73 -3.98
N VAL A 172 13.75 -3.35 -3.66
CA VAL A 172 12.93 -2.96 -2.51
C VAL A 172 13.75 -3.01 -1.22
N GLN A 173 13.56 -2.04 -0.33
CA GLN A 173 14.31 -1.94 0.94
C GLN A 173 13.55 -2.52 2.13
N ARG A 174 12.23 -2.47 2.08
CA ARG A 174 11.34 -2.98 3.13
C ARG A 174 10.19 -3.74 2.49
N TYR A 175 9.83 -4.87 3.07
CA TYR A 175 8.82 -5.80 2.56
C TYR A 175 7.96 -6.22 3.74
N TYR A 176 6.68 -5.84 3.73
CA TYR A 176 5.76 -6.00 4.85
C TYR A 176 4.58 -6.90 4.50
N PHE A 177 4.35 -7.93 5.30
CA PHE A 177 3.13 -8.75 5.21
C PHE A 177 1.96 -8.01 5.87
N TYR A 178 0.73 -8.23 5.38
CA TYR A 178 -0.45 -7.50 5.84
C TYR A 178 -0.75 -7.71 7.33
N TYR A 179 -1.31 -8.87 7.71
CA TYR A 179 -1.49 -9.21 9.12
C TYR A 179 -0.35 -10.10 9.62
N ALA A 180 0.21 -9.75 10.78
CA ALA A 180 1.17 -10.62 11.44
C ALA A 180 0.49 -11.89 12.00
N TYR A 181 -0.74 -11.77 12.51
CA TYR A 181 -1.44 -12.84 13.20
C TYR A 181 -2.97 -12.72 13.09
N THR A 182 -3.66 -13.84 12.97
CA THR A 182 -5.12 -13.93 13.20
C THR A 182 -5.48 -15.16 14.06
N ASN A 183 -6.62 -15.14 14.74
CA ASN A 183 -7.05 -16.27 15.60
C ASN A 183 -7.56 -17.50 14.83
N GLY A 184 -7.70 -17.41 13.52
CA GLY A 184 -8.26 -18.47 12.68
C GLY A 184 -7.55 -18.49 11.34
N HIS A 185 -7.74 -19.57 10.60
CA HIS A 185 -7.11 -19.76 9.30
C HIS A 185 -7.39 -18.60 8.34
N SER A 186 -6.33 -17.93 7.87
CA SER A 186 -6.45 -16.82 6.92
C SER A 186 -5.16 -16.63 6.14
N GLY A 187 -5.26 -16.64 4.81
CA GLY A 187 -4.17 -16.24 3.90
C GLY A 187 -3.77 -14.77 4.03
N GLU A 188 -4.57 -13.96 4.73
CA GLU A 188 -4.27 -12.56 5.02
C GLU A 188 -3.23 -12.39 6.13
N SER A 189 -2.93 -13.46 6.87
CA SER A 189 -2.04 -13.45 8.02
C SER A 189 -0.83 -14.36 7.87
N LEU A 190 0.30 -13.94 8.42
CA LEU A 190 1.54 -14.73 8.38
C LEU A 190 1.50 -15.92 9.36
N ILE A 191 0.75 -15.77 10.45
CA ILE A 191 0.62 -16.75 11.53
C ILE A 191 -0.87 -16.85 11.89
N TRP A 192 -1.36 -18.07 12.11
CA TRP A 192 -2.72 -18.33 12.62
C TRP A 192 -2.72 -19.46 13.66
#